data_AF-A0AAE0QIW3-F1
#
_entry.id   AF-A0AAE0QIW3-F1
#
_cell.length_a   1.000
_cell.length_b   1.000
_cell.length_c   1.000
_cell.angle_alpha   90.00
_cell.angle_beta   90.00
_cell.angle_gamma   90.00
#
_symmetry.space_group_name_H-M   'P 1'
#
loop_
_entity.id
_entity.type
_entity.pdbx_description
1 polymer ?
#
loop_
_entity_poly.entity_id
_entity_poly.type
_entity_poly.pdbx_seq_one_letter_code
_entity_poly.pdbx_strand_id
1 'polypeptide(L)'
;MCFVDLEKAFDRVPHGILWEVLWEYGVRGPLLRAVRSLYNRSRSLVRIASCKSDLFPVHVGLRQGCPLSTVLFIVFMDRISRRSQGLEGVQFGDHRISSLIFANDVVLLAPSSLDLQHALGRFAAECEAAGMSVSTSKSEAMVLDRKKVACILQVGGEVLSQVEEFKYLWVLFTSEGRMDREIDRRISAAVMRSVVVKKELSRKAKLSIYQSIYIPTLTYGHELWVMTERTHTQTHHENVNCKKFHG
;
A
#
# COMPACT_ATOMS: atom_id res chain seq x y z
N MET A 1 -12.98 -7.57 4.27
CA MET A 1 -11.98 -6.59 3.83
C MET A 1 -12.04 -6.47 2.32
N CYS A 2 -11.82 -5.27 1.77
CA CYS A 2 -11.69 -5.05 0.34
C CYS A 2 -10.41 -4.27 0.10
N PHE A 3 -9.47 -4.87 -0.63
CA PHE A 3 -8.23 -4.23 -1.08
C PHE A 3 -8.51 -3.55 -2.41
N VAL A 4 -8.41 -2.23 -2.44
CA VAL A 4 -8.77 -1.40 -3.59
C VAL A 4 -7.49 -0.85 -4.21
N ASP A 5 -7.29 -1.13 -5.50
CA ASP A 5 -6.23 -0.56 -6.31
C ASP A 5 -6.81 0.56 -7.21
N LEU A 6 -6.11 1.69 -7.29
CA LEU A 6 -6.50 2.80 -8.15
C LEU A 6 -5.70 2.78 -9.46
N GLU A 7 -6.39 2.92 -10.58
CA GLU A 7 -5.74 2.91 -11.89
C GLU A 7 -4.81 4.10 -12.06
N LYS A 8 -3.50 3.83 -12.20
CA LYS A 8 -2.47 4.85 -12.47
C LYS A 8 -2.63 6.07 -11.55
N ALA A 9 -2.78 5.83 -10.25
CA ALA A 9 -3.29 6.82 -9.31
C ALA A 9 -2.57 8.19 -9.38
N PHE A 10 -1.24 8.19 -9.41
CA PHE A 10 -0.48 9.44 -9.55
C PHE A 10 -0.72 10.13 -10.90
N ASP A 11 -0.81 9.37 -11.99
CA ASP A 11 -0.90 9.92 -13.35
C ASP A 11 -2.32 10.43 -13.69
N ARG A 12 -3.33 10.08 -12.89
CA ARG A 12 -4.74 10.44 -13.13
C ARG A 12 -5.25 11.64 -12.36
N VAL A 13 -4.50 12.16 -11.37
CA VAL A 13 -4.98 13.27 -10.53
C VAL A 13 -5.32 14.51 -11.38
N PRO A 14 -6.60 14.94 -11.45
CA PRO A 14 -6.98 16.13 -12.19
C PRO A 14 -6.51 17.39 -11.48
N HIS A 15 -5.73 18.23 -12.16
CA HIS A 15 -5.18 19.45 -11.56
C HIS A 15 -6.26 20.40 -11.05
N GLY A 16 -7.37 20.56 -11.78
CA GLY A 16 -8.50 21.39 -11.37
C GLY A 16 -9.04 21.00 -10.01
N ILE A 17 -9.36 19.71 -9.84
CA ILE A 17 -9.88 19.15 -8.58
C ILE A 17 -8.81 19.25 -7.49
N LEU A 18 -7.54 18.98 -7.79
CA LEU A 18 -6.46 19.16 -6.81
C LEU A 18 -6.42 20.60 -6.27
N TRP A 19 -6.62 21.61 -7.11
CA TRP A 19 -6.64 22.99 -6.67
C TRP A 19 -7.83 23.32 -5.76
N GLU A 20 -8.98 22.72 -6.03
CA GLU A 20 -10.18 22.84 -5.18
C GLU A 20 -9.93 22.17 -3.82
N VAL A 21 -9.34 20.98 -3.81
CA VAL A 21 -8.98 20.28 -2.58
C VAL A 21 -8.00 21.11 -1.76
N LEU A 22 -6.92 21.62 -2.36
CA LEU A 22 -5.98 22.49 -1.66
C LEU A 22 -6.67 23.73 -1.08
N TRP A 23 -7.61 24.31 -1.81
CA TRP A 23 -8.39 25.46 -1.35
C TRP A 23 -9.30 25.13 -0.16
N GLU A 24 -9.97 23.97 -0.18
CA GLU A 24 -10.79 23.42 0.91
C GLU A 24 -9.97 23.24 2.18
N TYR A 25 -8.72 22.78 2.03
CA TYR A 25 -7.77 22.59 3.13
C TYR A 25 -7.07 23.89 3.56
N GLY A 26 -7.52 25.04 3.05
CA GLY A 26 -7.04 26.36 3.46
C GLY A 26 -5.77 26.84 2.76
N VAL A 27 -5.23 26.09 1.79
CA VAL A 27 -4.05 26.52 1.01
C VAL A 27 -4.48 27.57 -0.01
N ARG A 28 -4.08 28.82 0.22
CA ARG A 28 -4.50 29.98 -0.57
C ARG A 28 -3.34 30.89 -0.97
N GLY A 29 -3.66 31.91 -1.77
CA GLY A 29 -2.77 33.03 -2.04
C GLY A 29 -1.46 32.63 -2.73
N PRO A 30 -0.30 33.18 -2.29
CA PRO A 30 1.00 32.92 -2.91
C PRO A 30 1.37 31.43 -2.97
N LEU A 31 1.09 30.67 -1.91
CA LEU A 31 1.44 29.25 -1.86
C LEU A 31 0.67 28.45 -2.91
N LEU A 32 -0.65 28.63 -3.02
CA LEU A 32 -1.44 27.96 -4.05
C LEU A 32 -0.96 28.34 -5.46
N ARG A 33 -0.61 29.61 -5.70
CA ARG A 33 -0.05 30.06 -6.99
C ARG A 33 1.29 29.40 -7.29
N ALA A 34 2.17 29.26 -6.29
CA ALA A 34 3.45 28.59 -6.45
C ALA A 34 3.27 27.09 -6.76
N VAL A 35 2.34 26.40 -6.09
CA VAL A 35 2.05 24.99 -6.41
C VAL A 35 1.48 24.87 -7.83
N ARG A 36 0.50 25.72 -8.21
CA ARG A 36 -0.08 25.72 -9.56
C ARG A 36 0.96 25.99 -10.65
N SER A 37 1.93 26.88 -10.40
CA SER A 37 2.96 27.21 -11.39
C SER A 37 3.88 26.02 -11.69
N LEU A 38 4.06 25.09 -10.75
CA LEU A 38 4.78 23.84 -11.01
C LEU A 38 4.10 23.01 -12.08
N TYR A 39 2.77 23.00 -12.15
CA TYR A 39 2.00 22.16 -13.07
C TYR A 39 1.57 22.88 -14.35
N ASN A 40 1.55 24.21 -14.33
CA ASN A 40 1.13 25.02 -15.47
C ASN A 40 2.06 24.81 -16.69
N ARG A 41 1.47 24.57 -17.87
CA ARG A 41 2.19 24.35 -19.14
C ARG A 41 3.31 23.29 -19.03
N SER A 42 3.17 22.32 -18.13
CA SER A 42 4.13 21.24 -17.97
C SER A 42 4.19 20.41 -19.26
N ARG A 43 5.39 20.01 -19.67
CA ARG A 43 5.63 19.11 -20.81
C ARG A 43 6.56 17.98 -20.37
N SER A 44 6.38 16.82 -20.96
CA SER A 44 7.21 15.63 -20.73
C SER A 44 7.73 15.08 -22.05
N LEU A 45 8.78 14.28 -21.98
CA LEU A 45 9.28 13.46 -23.07
C LEU A 45 9.71 12.10 -22.51
N VAL A 46 9.70 11.08 -23.35
CA VAL A 46 10.22 9.75 -23.02
C VAL A 46 11.66 9.67 -23.49
N ARG A 47 12.55 9.19 -22.61
CA ARG A 47 13.96 8.94 -22.96
C ARG A 47 14.28 7.46 -22.76
N ILE A 48 14.72 6.80 -23.83
CA ILE A 48 15.18 5.42 -23.81
C ILE A 48 16.63 5.43 -24.30
N ALA A 49 17.57 5.08 -23.40
CA ALA A 49 19.01 5.24 -23.64
C ALA A 49 19.35 6.68 -24.12
N SER A 50 19.93 6.81 -25.31
CA SER A 50 20.27 8.09 -25.95
C SER A 50 19.12 8.69 -26.77
N CYS A 51 18.05 7.94 -27.03
CA CYS A 51 16.91 8.38 -27.83
C CYS A 51 15.90 9.15 -26.98
N LYS A 52 15.33 10.21 -27.55
CA LYS A 52 14.27 11.03 -26.92
C LYS A 52 13.08 11.10 -27.85
N SER A 53 11.87 11.03 -27.29
CA SER A 53 10.65 11.36 -28.01
C SER A 53 10.49 12.88 -28.16
N ASP A 54 9.50 13.29 -28.94
CA ASP A 54 9.00 14.65 -28.93
C ASP A 54 8.41 15.04 -27.57
N LEU A 55 8.40 16.34 -27.30
CA LEU A 55 7.77 16.94 -26.12
C LEU A 55 6.24 16.93 -26.26
N PHE A 56 5.55 16.34 -25.29
CA PHE A 56 4.10 16.36 -25.19
C PHE A 56 3.64 17.10 -23.93
N PRO A 57 2.50 17.81 -23.97
CA PRO A 57 1.97 18.49 -22.80
C PRO A 57 1.43 17.51 -21.76
N VAL A 58 1.52 17.88 -20.48
CA VAL A 58 0.97 17.13 -19.35
C VAL A 58 -0.16 17.93 -18.72
N HIS A 59 -1.38 17.44 -18.87
CA HIS A 59 -2.61 18.11 -18.41
C HIS A 59 -3.19 17.49 -17.13
N VAL A 60 -2.75 16.29 -16.77
CA VAL A 60 -3.26 15.49 -15.66
C VAL A 60 -2.10 14.79 -14.98
N GLY A 61 -2.28 14.45 -13.71
CA GLY A 61 -1.35 13.67 -12.93
C GLY A 61 -0.30 14.49 -12.20
N LEU A 62 0.31 13.85 -11.20
CA LEU A 62 1.37 14.40 -10.38
C LEU A 62 2.73 14.00 -10.92
N ARG A 63 3.74 14.84 -10.66
CA ARG A 63 5.11 14.57 -11.13
C ARG A 63 5.74 13.45 -10.31
N GLN A 64 5.93 12.28 -10.89
CA GLN A 64 6.65 11.19 -10.23
C GLN A 64 8.10 11.63 -9.92
N GLY A 65 8.59 11.28 -8.73
CA GLY A 65 9.91 11.69 -8.23
C GLY A 65 9.99 13.12 -7.68
N CYS A 66 8.93 13.93 -7.79
CA CYS A 66 8.88 15.22 -7.11
C CYS A 66 8.49 15.04 -5.64
N PRO A 67 9.27 15.55 -4.66
CA PRO A 67 8.97 15.41 -3.24
C PRO A 67 7.59 15.97 -2.85
N LEU A 68 7.16 17.05 -3.50
CA LEU A 68 5.87 17.68 -3.22
C LEU A 68 4.69 16.84 -3.72
N SER A 69 4.85 16.09 -4.82
CA SER A 69 3.77 15.27 -5.38
C SER A 69 3.22 14.27 -4.38
N THR A 70 4.07 13.68 -3.53
CA THR A 70 3.63 12.74 -2.50
C THR A 70 2.67 13.40 -1.52
N VAL A 71 2.98 14.60 -1.04
CA VAL A 71 2.11 15.35 -0.11
C VAL A 71 0.80 15.77 -0.80
N LEU A 72 0.88 16.23 -2.05
CA LEU A 72 -0.32 16.58 -2.84
C LEU A 72 -1.23 15.37 -3.02
N PHE A 73 -0.65 14.19 -3.30
CA PHE A 73 -1.41 12.96 -3.44
C PHE A 73 -2.08 12.55 -2.13
N ILE A 74 -1.37 12.64 -1.01
CA ILE A 74 -1.92 12.32 0.32
C ILE A 74 -3.11 13.24 0.64
N VAL A 75 -2.98 14.55 0.43
CA VAL A 75 -4.07 15.52 0.68
C VAL A 75 -5.27 15.24 -0.24
N PHE A 76 -5.01 14.90 -1.50
CA PHE A 76 -6.05 14.54 -2.47
C PHE A 76 -6.81 13.27 -2.04
N MET A 77 -6.08 12.22 -1.64
CA MET A 77 -6.67 10.98 -1.13
C MET A 77 -7.38 11.18 0.21
N ASP A 78 -6.91 12.07 1.08
CA ASP A 78 -7.59 12.41 2.33
C ASP A 78 -8.96 13.03 2.07
N ARG A 79 -9.10 13.90 1.05
CA ARG A 79 -10.43 14.43 0.66
C ARG A 79 -11.38 13.31 0.21
N ILE A 80 -10.90 12.38 -0.61
CA ILE A 80 -11.71 11.22 -1.07
C ILE A 80 -12.12 10.37 0.15
N SER A 81 -11.17 10.08 1.04
CA SER A 81 -11.39 9.33 2.27
C SER A 81 -12.45 9.97 3.16
N ARG A 82 -12.35 11.29 3.41
CA ARG A 82 -13.30 12.02 4.27
C ARG A 82 -14.72 12.03 3.70
N ARG A 83 -14.86 12.17 2.39
CA ARG A 83 -16.18 12.20 1.74
C ARG A 83 -16.79 10.81 1.54
N SER A 84 -15.96 9.76 1.55
CA SER A 84 -16.44 8.37 1.45
C SER A 84 -16.81 7.74 2.80
N GLN A 85 -16.53 8.43 3.92
CA GLN A 85 -16.90 7.97 5.26
C GLN A 85 -18.41 7.69 5.35
N GLY A 86 -18.75 6.58 6.01
CA GLY A 86 -20.13 6.21 6.31
C GLY A 86 -20.25 5.71 7.74
N LEU A 87 -21.33 4.98 8.01
CA LEU A 87 -21.59 4.41 9.33
C LEU A 87 -20.87 3.06 9.53
N GLU A 88 -20.45 2.44 8.43
CA GLU A 88 -19.74 1.17 8.33
C GLU A 88 -18.31 1.28 8.84
N GLY A 89 -17.76 0.15 9.26
CA GLY A 89 -16.41 0.06 9.80
C GLY A 89 -16.34 -0.96 10.92
N VAL A 90 -15.12 -1.36 11.23
CA VAL A 90 -14.85 -2.27 12.34
C VAL A 90 -14.66 -1.43 13.61
N GLN A 91 -15.36 -1.79 14.69
CA GLN A 91 -15.20 -1.15 15.99
C GLN A 91 -13.89 -1.64 16.64
N PHE A 92 -13.04 -0.71 17.05
CA PHE A 92 -11.80 -0.97 17.74
C PHE A 92 -11.65 -0.01 18.94
N GLY A 93 -11.93 -0.52 20.14
CA GLY A 93 -12.08 0.33 21.33
C GLY A 93 -13.19 1.36 21.11
N ASP A 94 -12.89 2.63 21.36
CA ASP A 94 -13.83 3.75 21.16
C ASP A 94 -13.86 4.28 19.72
N HIS A 95 -13.03 3.73 18.83
CA HIS A 95 -12.88 4.21 17.47
C HIS A 95 -13.52 3.25 16.47
N ARG A 96 -14.07 3.78 15.38
CA ARG A 96 -14.53 3.00 14.23
C ARG A 96 -13.55 3.18 13.10
N ILE A 97 -13.01 2.07 12.59
CA ILE A 97 -12.05 2.05 11.49
C ILE A 97 -12.76 1.52 10.25
N SER A 98 -13.07 2.43 9.33
CA SER A 98 -13.73 2.15 8.05
C SER A 98 -12.73 1.85 6.92
N SER A 99 -11.56 2.48 6.96
CA SER A 99 -10.55 2.37 5.91
C SER A 99 -9.13 2.53 6.45
N LEU A 100 -8.18 1.82 5.83
CA LEU A 100 -6.74 2.05 5.95
C LEU A 100 -6.23 2.52 4.59
N ILE A 101 -5.52 3.64 4.55
CA ILE A 101 -5.06 4.24 3.29
C ILE A 101 -3.58 4.54 3.41
N PHE A 102 -2.79 3.92 2.55
CA PHE A 102 -1.36 4.19 2.43
C PHE A 102 -1.02 4.51 0.98
N ALA A 103 -0.84 5.80 0.68
CA ALA A 103 -0.72 6.28 -0.70
C ALA A 103 -1.86 5.72 -1.59
N ASN A 104 -1.54 4.88 -2.58
CA ASN A 104 -2.51 4.27 -3.50
C ASN A 104 -3.09 2.94 -2.99
N ASP A 105 -2.53 2.36 -1.93
CA ASP A 105 -3.01 1.10 -1.35
C ASP A 105 -4.14 1.42 -0.37
N VAL A 106 -5.36 1.00 -0.70
CA VAL A 106 -6.56 1.26 0.11
C VAL A 106 -7.15 -0.05 0.59
N VAL A 107 -7.49 -0.12 1.88
CA VAL A 107 -8.21 -1.25 2.47
C VAL A 107 -9.48 -0.74 3.10
N LEU A 108 -10.63 -1.25 2.65
CA LEU A 108 -11.92 -0.99 3.26
C LEU A 108 -12.27 -2.13 4.22
N LEU A 109 -12.78 -1.77 5.40
CA LEU A 109 -13.09 -2.66 6.49
C LEU A 109 -14.56 -2.53 6.88
N ALA A 110 -15.24 -3.65 7.01
CA ALA A 110 -16.62 -3.70 7.48
C ALA A 110 -16.93 -5.08 8.08
N PRO A 111 -17.89 -5.17 9.02
CA PRO A 111 -18.23 -6.42 9.70
C PRO A 111 -19.06 -7.38 8.85
N SER A 112 -19.71 -6.89 7.78
CA SER A 112 -20.54 -7.69 6.88
C SER A 112 -20.23 -7.41 5.41
N SER A 113 -20.58 -8.33 4.52
CA SER A 113 -20.44 -8.14 3.07
C SER A 113 -21.30 -7.00 2.53
N LEU A 114 -22.50 -6.82 3.09
CA LEU A 114 -23.41 -5.72 2.74
C LEU A 114 -22.79 -4.36 3.08
N ASP A 115 -22.30 -4.21 4.30
CA ASP A 115 -21.63 -2.99 4.75
C ASP A 115 -20.36 -2.71 3.93
N LEU A 116 -19.62 -3.77 3.60
CA LEU A 116 -18.41 -3.66 2.77
C LEU A 116 -18.75 -3.20 1.35
N GLN A 117 -19.84 -3.70 0.77
CA GLN A 117 -20.33 -3.29 -0.54
C GLN A 117 -20.77 -1.83 -0.54
N HIS A 118 -21.44 -1.35 0.51
CA HIS A 118 -21.82 0.06 0.64
C HIS A 118 -20.58 0.96 0.79
N ALA A 119 -19.62 0.57 1.63
CA ALA A 119 -18.36 1.30 1.80
C ALA A 119 -17.60 1.39 0.48
N LEU A 120 -17.50 0.27 -0.25
CA LEU A 120 -16.86 0.21 -1.57
C LEU A 120 -17.57 1.08 -2.60
N GLY A 121 -18.91 1.06 -2.63
CA GLY A 121 -19.71 1.88 -3.54
C GLY A 121 -19.50 3.38 -3.31
N ARG A 122 -19.52 3.83 -2.05
CA ARG A 122 -19.24 5.24 -1.74
C ARG A 122 -17.82 5.65 -2.08
N PHE A 123 -16.84 4.80 -1.75
CA PHE A 123 -15.45 5.07 -2.09
C PHE A 123 -15.25 5.18 -3.60
N ALA A 124 -15.82 4.25 -4.37
CA ALA A 124 -15.75 4.27 -5.82
C ALA A 124 -16.43 5.52 -6.41
N ALA A 125 -17.60 5.92 -5.90
CA ALA A 125 -18.29 7.12 -6.34
C ALA A 125 -17.49 8.40 -6.05
N GLU A 126 -16.86 8.52 -4.88
CA GLU A 126 -16.00 9.66 -4.56
C GLU A 126 -14.70 9.65 -5.38
N CYS A 127 -14.14 8.48 -5.68
CA CYS A 127 -13.04 8.36 -6.63
C CYS A 127 -13.45 8.88 -8.01
N GLU A 128 -14.58 8.43 -8.55
CA GLU A 128 -15.08 8.84 -9.86
C GLU A 128 -15.36 10.35 -9.90
N ALA A 129 -16.01 10.90 -8.88
CA ALA A 129 -16.23 12.34 -8.73
C ALA A 129 -14.93 13.15 -8.61
N ALA A 130 -13.84 12.52 -8.16
CA ALA A 130 -12.49 13.09 -8.13
C ALA A 130 -11.70 12.84 -9.43
N GLY A 131 -12.30 12.22 -10.45
CA GLY A 131 -11.63 11.85 -11.71
C GLY A 131 -10.65 10.67 -11.59
N MET A 132 -10.79 9.87 -10.54
CA MET A 132 -10.03 8.64 -10.28
C MET A 132 -10.87 7.42 -10.68
N SER A 133 -10.22 6.29 -10.89
CA SER A 133 -10.90 5.02 -11.19
C SER A 133 -10.34 3.90 -10.34
N VAL A 134 -11.24 3.05 -9.84
CA VAL A 134 -10.88 1.80 -9.19
C VAL A 134 -10.54 0.77 -10.26
N SER A 135 -9.44 0.04 -10.07
CA SER A 135 -9.06 -1.08 -10.92
C SER A 135 -9.74 -2.34 -10.40
N THR A 136 -10.86 -2.73 -11.00
CA THR A 136 -11.62 -3.93 -10.65
C THR A 136 -10.77 -5.20 -10.80
N SER A 137 -9.92 -5.29 -11.82
CA SER A 137 -9.05 -6.44 -12.07
C SER A 137 -7.89 -6.62 -11.09
N LYS A 138 -7.56 -5.59 -10.30
CA LYS A 138 -6.51 -5.62 -9.28
C LYS A 138 -7.02 -5.47 -7.86
N SER A 139 -8.30 -5.14 -7.72
CA SER A 139 -8.96 -5.01 -6.42
C SER A 139 -9.52 -6.36 -6.01
N GLU A 140 -9.33 -6.73 -4.75
CA GLU A 140 -9.63 -8.06 -4.26
C GLU A 140 -10.39 -8.00 -2.94
N ALA A 141 -11.36 -8.90 -2.76
CA ALA A 141 -12.09 -9.08 -1.53
C ALA A 141 -11.43 -10.19 -0.69
N MET A 142 -11.44 -10.02 0.63
CA MET A 142 -11.04 -11.07 1.58
C MET A 142 -11.98 -11.09 2.76
N VAL A 143 -12.45 -12.29 3.14
CA VAL A 143 -13.21 -12.50 4.36
C VAL A 143 -12.27 -13.06 5.42
N LEU A 144 -12.24 -12.40 6.59
CA LEU A 144 -11.49 -12.86 7.75
C LEU A 144 -12.45 -13.63 8.67
N ASP A 145 -12.53 -14.95 8.48
CA ASP A 145 -13.40 -15.82 9.25
C ASP A 145 -12.79 -17.23 9.29
N ARG A 146 -13.03 -17.97 10.38
CA ARG A 146 -12.66 -19.39 10.48
C ARG A 146 -13.47 -20.26 9.52
N LYS A 147 -14.66 -19.80 9.12
CA LYS A 147 -15.50 -20.45 8.11
C LYS A 147 -15.31 -19.79 6.76
N LYS A 148 -15.24 -20.59 5.69
CA LYS A 148 -15.25 -20.06 4.33
C LYS A 148 -16.64 -19.49 4.02
N VAL A 149 -16.71 -18.17 3.90
CA VAL A 149 -17.92 -17.43 3.56
C VAL A 149 -17.68 -16.71 2.23
N ALA A 150 -18.66 -16.80 1.33
CA ALA A 150 -18.63 -16.06 0.07
C ALA A 150 -18.95 -14.58 0.33
N CYS A 151 -18.14 -13.70 -0.24
CA CYS A 151 -18.32 -12.26 -0.24
C CYS A 151 -18.20 -11.78 -1.69
N ILE A 152 -19.35 -11.52 -2.30
CA ILE A 152 -19.42 -11.05 -3.68
C ILE A 152 -19.49 -9.53 -3.62
N LEU A 153 -18.42 -8.86 -4.04
CA LEU A 153 -18.36 -7.41 -4.15
C LEU A 153 -18.37 -7.00 -5.62
N GLN A 154 -19.00 -5.87 -5.92
CA GLN A 154 -19.12 -5.34 -7.26
C GLN A 154 -18.80 -3.84 -7.31
N VAL A 155 -18.13 -3.42 -8.38
CA VAL A 155 -17.89 -2.01 -8.72
C VAL A 155 -18.02 -1.85 -10.23
N GLY A 156 -18.77 -0.85 -10.70
CA GLY A 156 -18.95 -0.62 -12.13
C GLY A 156 -19.63 -1.78 -12.88
N GLY A 157 -20.38 -2.63 -12.18
CA GLY A 157 -21.01 -3.83 -12.74
C GLY A 157 -20.09 -5.05 -12.85
N GLU A 158 -18.82 -4.94 -12.47
CA GLU A 158 -17.87 -6.05 -12.44
C GLU A 158 -17.70 -6.60 -11.02
N VAL A 159 -17.54 -7.92 -10.91
CA VAL A 159 -17.34 -8.62 -9.64
C VAL A 159 -15.84 -8.65 -9.31
N LEU A 160 -15.49 -8.31 -8.07
CA LEU A 160 -14.12 -8.42 -7.57
C LEU A 160 -13.75 -9.87 -7.25
N SER A 161 -12.50 -10.25 -7.46
CA SER A 161 -11.99 -11.56 -7.04
C SER A 161 -12.01 -11.67 -5.52
N GLN A 162 -12.47 -12.81 -4.99
CA GLN A 162 -12.29 -13.14 -3.58
C GLN A 162 -11.04 -14.00 -3.41
N VAL A 163 -10.14 -13.60 -2.50
CA VAL A 163 -8.88 -14.29 -2.23
C VAL A 163 -8.78 -14.77 -0.79
N GLU A 164 -8.01 -15.83 -0.58
CA GLU A 164 -7.68 -16.36 0.75
C GLU A 164 -6.40 -15.77 1.32
N GLU A 165 -5.56 -15.21 0.46
CA GLU A 165 -4.27 -14.60 0.82
C GLU A 165 -4.07 -13.30 0.05
N PHE A 166 -3.56 -12.26 0.73
CA PHE A 166 -3.27 -10.98 0.12
C PHE A 166 -2.02 -10.37 0.72
N LYS A 167 -1.17 -9.76 -0.11
CA LYS A 167 0.05 -9.08 0.35
C LYS A 167 -0.19 -7.58 0.41
N TYR A 168 -0.42 -7.05 1.60
CA TYR A 168 -0.62 -5.62 1.84
C TYR A 168 0.62 -5.03 2.52
N LEU A 169 1.20 -3.98 1.95
CA LEU A 169 2.44 -3.34 2.44
C LEU A 169 3.54 -4.34 2.80
N TRP A 170 3.76 -5.31 1.90
CA TRP A 170 4.74 -6.38 2.06
C TRP A 170 4.49 -7.38 3.19
N VAL A 171 3.36 -7.31 3.87
CA VAL A 171 2.90 -8.28 4.89
C VAL A 171 1.86 -9.21 4.24
N LEU A 172 2.02 -10.52 4.38
CA LEU A 172 1.01 -11.49 3.95
C LEU A 172 -0.11 -11.59 4.99
N PHE A 173 -1.34 -11.36 4.54
CA PHE A 173 -2.56 -11.61 5.29
C PHE A 173 -3.24 -12.87 4.78
N THR A 174 -3.79 -13.66 5.70
CA THR A 174 -4.57 -14.87 5.39
C THR A 174 -5.99 -14.70 5.91
N SER A 175 -6.96 -15.26 5.18
CA SER A 175 -8.38 -15.27 5.54
C SER A 175 -8.68 -15.97 6.88
N GLU A 176 -7.78 -16.84 7.34
CA GLU A 176 -7.88 -17.52 8.64
C GLU A 176 -7.31 -16.69 9.80
N GLY A 177 -6.63 -15.57 9.50
CA GLY A 177 -5.96 -14.73 10.49
C GLY A 177 -4.69 -15.33 11.09
N ARG A 178 -4.13 -16.38 10.47
CA ARG A 178 -2.86 -17.00 10.91
C ARG A 178 -1.66 -16.28 10.32
N MET A 179 -0.63 -16.12 11.15
CA MET A 179 0.62 -15.42 10.80
C MET A 179 1.77 -16.36 10.42
N ASP A 180 1.61 -17.67 10.64
CA ASP A 180 2.68 -18.66 10.43
C ASP A 180 3.28 -18.58 9.02
N ARG A 181 2.42 -18.45 8.00
CA ARG A 181 2.83 -18.34 6.60
C ARG A 181 3.61 -17.06 6.31
N GLU A 182 3.25 -15.94 6.94
CA GLU A 182 4.03 -14.69 6.79
C GLU A 182 5.39 -14.80 7.44
N ILE A 183 5.45 -15.39 8.64
CA ILE A 183 6.69 -15.62 9.38
C ILE A 183 7.63 -16.51 8.56
N ASP A 184 7.15 -17.66 8.09
CA ASP A 184 7.93 -18.58 7.25
C ASP A 184 8.43 -17.92 5.97
N ARG A 185 7.60 -17.07 5.35
CA ARG A 185 7.96 -16.31 4.15
C ARG A 185 9.07 -15.30 4.43
N ARG A 186 8.99 -14.55 5.54
CA ARG A 186 10.03 -13.58 5.92
C ARG A 186 11.33 -14.25 6.28
N ILE A 187 11.26 -15.33 7.05
CA ILE A 187 12.39 -16.20 7.34
C ILE A 187 13.06 -16.62 6.03
N SER A 188 12.29 -17.16 5.08
CA SER A 188 12.80 -17.65 3.80
C SER A 188 13.43 -16.53 2.96
N ALA A 189 12.85 -15.33 2.98
CA ALA A 189 13.39 -14.15 2.30
C ALA A 189 14.66 -13.60 2.98
N ALA A 190 14.75 -13.69 4.30
CA ALA A 190 15.92 -13.28 5.07
C ALA A 190 17.05 -14.31 5.00
N VAL A 191 16.76 -15.61 4.77
CA VAL A 191 17.76 -16.68 4.71
C VAL A 191 18.75 -16.45 3.56
N MET A 192 19.81 -15.73 3.87
CA MET A 192 20.96 -15.44 3.02
C MET A 192 22.02 -16.55 3.13
N ARG A 193 21.59 -17.83 3.10
CA ARG A 193 22.51 -18.99 3.16
C ARG A 193 23.63 -18.87 2.12
N SER A 194 23.31 -18.34 0.94
CA SER A 194 24.26 -18.13 -0.16
C SER A 194 25.33 -17.07 0.10
N VAL A 195 25.14 -16.13 1.03
CA VAL A 195 26.11 -15.06 1.31
C VAL A 195 26.94 -15.37 2.55
N VAL A 196 26.33 -15.95 3.58
CA VAL A 196 27.05 -16.32 4.82
C VAL A 196 28.07 -17.43 4.57
N VAL A 197 27.77 -18.36 3.66
CA VAL A 197 28.61 -19.53 3.34
C VAL A 197 29.74 -19.21 2.36
N LYS A 198 29.70 -18.06 1.66
CA LYS A 198 30.77 -17.66 0.72
C LYS A 198 32.07 -17.38 1.45
N LYS A 199 33.13 -18.10 1.09
CA LYS A 199 34.47 -17.94 1.69
C LYS A 199 35.20 -16.70 1.16
N GLU A 200 34.76 -16.20 0.01
CA GLU A 200 35.34 -15.06 -0.70
C GLU A 200 35.00 -13.72 -0.03
N LEU A 201 34.01 -13.70 0.86
CA LEU A 201 33.59 -12.49 1.57
C LEU A 201 34.32 -12.36 2.91
N SER A 202 34.89 -11.19 3.16
CA SER A 202 35.47 -10.87 4.46
C SER A 202 34.41 -10.88 5.56
N ARG A 203 34.83 -11.16 6.80
CA ARG A 203 33.96 -11.12 7.98
C ARG A 203 33.25 -9.76 8.12
N LYS A 204 33.94 -8.67 7.80
CA LYS A 204 33.38 -7.30 7.83
C LYS A 204 32.28 -7.13 6.78
N ALA A 205 32.48 -7.64 5.57
CA ALA A 205 31.45 -7.61 4.53
C ALA A 205 30.23 -8.44 4.92
N LYS A 206 30.43 -9.63 5.49
CA LYS A 206 29.34 -10.48 5.99
C LYS A 206 28.52 -9.79 7.09
N LEU A 207 29.19 -9.15 8.06
CA LEU A 207 28.52 -8.42 9.13
C LEU A 207 27.74 -7.21 8.60
N SER A 208 28.32 -6.47 7.65
CA SER A 208 27.65 -5.34 6.99
C SER A 208 26.38 -5.79 6.27
N ILE A 209 26.44 -6.89 5.49
CA ILE A 209 25.27 -7.46 4.81
C ILE A 209 24.22 -7.94 5.82
N TYR A 210 24.64 -8.57 6.92
CA TYR A 210 23.73 -8.98 7.98
C TYR A 210 22.96 -7.78 8.58
N GLN A 211 23.67 -6.71 8.92
CA GLN A 211 23.05 -5.52 9.52
C GLN A 211 22.20 -4.71 8.54
N SER A 212 22.58 -4.66 7.26
CA SER A 212 21.91 -3.83 6.25
C SER A 212 20.80 -4.52 5.46
N ILE A 213 20.83 -5.86 5.38
CA ILE A 213 19.88 -6.64 4.58
C ILE A 213 19.11 -7.62 5.46
N TYR A 214 19.82 -8.48 6.21
CA TYR A 214 19.17 -9.55 6.97
C TYR A 214 18.24 -8.99 8.05
N ILE A 215 18.78 -8.14 8.94
CA ILE A 215 18.00 -7.58 10.06
C ILE A 215 16.79 -6.79 9.54
N PRO A 216 16.92 -5.80 8.63
CA PRO A 216 15.76 -5.07 8.14
C PRO A 216 14.71 -5.95 7.47
N THR A 217 15.13 -6.98 6.70
CA THR A 217 14.20 -7.90 6.04
C THR A 217 13.42 -8.74 7.04
N LEU A 218 14.08 -9.20 8.11
CA LEU A 218 13.44 -10.02 9.14
C LEU A 218 12.53 -9.19 10.05
N THR A 219 12.96 -7.99 10.43
CA THR A 219 12.28 -7.17 11.43
C THR A 219 11.18 -6.27 10.87
N TYR A 220 11.19 -5.97 9.57
CA TYR A 220 10.14 -5.17 8.94
C TYR A 220 8.79 -5.81 9.19
N GLY A 221 7.84 -5.16 9.87
CA GLY A 221 6.48 -5.67 10.10
C GLY A 221 6.38 -6.78 11.16
N HIS A 222 7.39 -6.96 12.01
CA HIS A 222 7.40 -7.96 13.08
C HIS A 222 6.50 -7.54 14.26
N GLU A 223 6.23 -6.24 14.40
CA GLU A 223 5.30 -5.68 15.38
C GLU A 223 3.87 -6.21 15.24
N LEU A 224 3.52 -6.75 14.07
CA LEU A 224 2.21 -7.35 13.80
C LEU A 224 2.13 -8.82 14.25
N TRP A 225 3.26 -9.44 14.58
CA TRP A 225 3.31 -10.87 14.88
C TRP A 225 2.76 -11.16 16.27
N VAL A 226 1.73 -12.01 16.33
CA VAL A 226 1.34 -12.65 17.59
C VAL A 226 2.40 -13.69 17.93
N MET A 227 3.36 -13.29 18.76
CA MET A 227 4.47 -14.15 19.17
C MET A 227 3.95 -15.28 20.08
N THR A 228 3.78 -16.47 19.51
CA THR A 228 3.59 -17.70 20.30
C THR A 228 4.96 -18.24 20.75
N GLU A 229 5.01 -19.07 21.80
CA GLU A 229 6.26 -19.70 22.25
C GLU A 229 7.01 -20.41 21.11
N ARG A 230 6.26 -21.10 20.22
CA ARG A 230 6.79 -21.78 19.04
C ARG A 230 7.43 -20.80 18.05
N THR A 231 6.77 -19.68 17.80
CA THR A 231 7.29 -18.61 16.93
C THR A 231 8.59 -18.03 17.51
N HIS A 232 8.60 -17.75 18.81
CA HIS A 232 9.78 -17.24 19.51
C HIS A 232 10.96 -18.21 19.41
N THR A 233 10.75 -19.50 19.63
CA THR A 233 11.82 -20.50 19.49
C THR A 233 12.36 -20.57 18.05
N GLN A 234 11.50 -20.45 17.03
CA GLN A 234 11.92 -20.55 15.63
C GLN A 234 12.71 -19.32 15.16
N THR A 235 12.24 -18.10 15.46
CA THR A 235 12.97 -16.86 15.14
C THR A 235 14.28 -16.75 15.93
N HIS A 236 14.30 -17.20 17.20
CA HIS A 236 15.53 -17.30 17.97
C HIS A 236 16.48 -18.37 17.44
N HIS A 237 15.99 -19.55 17.07
CA HIS A 237 16.82 -20.63 16.54
C HIS A 237 17.49 -20.23 15.23
N GLU A 238 16.80 -19.49 14.36
CA GLU A 238 17.38 -18.98 13.11
C GLU A 238 18.34 -17.81 13.33
N ASN A 239 18.02 -16.88 14.22
CA ASN A 239 18.96 -15.84 14.66
C ASN A 239 20.23 -16.44 15.28
N VAL A 240 20.08 -17.49 16.10
CA VAL A 240 21.19 -18.22 16.74
C VAL A 240 21.96 -19.03 15.72
N ASN A 241 21.32 -19.69 14.75
CA ASN A 241 22.03 -20.42 13.70
C ASN A 241 22.81 -19.47 12.78
N CYS A 242 22.25 -18.33 12.41
CA CYS A 242 23.01 -17.27 11.72
C CYS A 242 24.21 -16.79 12.56
N LYS A 243 24.07 -16.64 13.88
CA LYS A 243 25.19 -16.30 14.78
C LYS A 243 26.19 -17.45 14.97
N LYS A 244 25.78 -18.71 14.94
CA LYS A 244 26.68 -19.89 15.07
C LYS A 244 27.62 -20.06 13.88
N PHE A 245 27.28 -19.56 12.69
CA PHE A 245 28.21 -19.45 11.56
C PHE A 245 29.30 -18.36 11.73
N HIS A 246 29.33 -17.68 12.89
CA HIS A 246 30.32 -16.66 13.23
C HIS A 246 31.35 -17.13 14.29
N GLY A 247 31.35 -18.42 14.62
CA GLY A 247 32.41 -19.07 15.41
C GLY A 247 33.54 -19.57 14.51
#